data_AF-A0A937TSV4-F1
#
_entry.id   AF-A0A937TSV4-F1
#
_cell.length_a   1.000
_cell.length_b   1.000
_cell.length_c   1.000
_cell.angle_alpha   90.00
_cell.angle_beta   90.00
_cell.angle_gamma   90.00
#
_symmetry.space_group_name_H-M   'P 1'
#
loop_
_entity.id
_entity.type
_entity.pdbx_description
1 polymer ?
#
loop_
_entity_poly.entity_id
_entity_poly.type
_entity_poly.pdbx_seq_one_letter_code
_entity_poly.pdbx_strand_id
1 'polypeptide(L)'
;MDKKKNKRKRIFANKMQRDIFLLVFLASLLPAIIVAICLYYLIFSVTASQLGFPEAIAYNIIPAARKVTIILLVTAPVCILLILIFAYKITHKIIGPFDRIVRDLDEHIKGRKEECIAIRKADKFWPLVYRINKLLDKLK
;
A
#
# COMPACT_ATOMS: atom_id res chain seq x y z
N MET A 1 4.03 -24.79 33.01
CA MET A 1 4.53 -24.98 31.63
C MET A 1 3.82 -24.00 30.71
N ASP A 2 4.48 -22.87 30.44
CA ASP A 2 3.90 -21.77 29.66
C ASP A 2 3.87 -22.09 28.16
N LYS A 3 2.68 -22.06 27.57
CA LYS A 3 2.47 -22.21 26.12
C LYS A 3 3.13 -21.03 25.40
N LYS A 4 4.30 -21.27 24.79
CA LYS A 4 4.87 -20.41 23.72
C LYS A 4 3.83 -20.20 22.62
N LYS A 5 3.05 -19.11 22.70
CA LYS A 5 2.15 -18.68 21.61
C LYS A 5 3.01 -18.39 20.38
N ASN A 6 2.94 -19.28 19.41
CA ASN A 6 3.58 -19.19 18.11
C ASN A 6 3.11 -17.90 17.39
N LYS A 7 3.83 -16.78 17.57
CA LYS A 7 3.60 -15.48 16.90
C LYS A 7 4.04 -15.48 15.42
N ARG A 8 4.02 -16.63 14.73
CA ARG A 8 4.40 -16.72 13.32
C ARG A 8 3.12 -16.73 12.47
N LYS A 9 3.02 -15.77 11.53
CA LYS A 9 1.95 -15.55 10.52
C LYS A 9 0.88 -14.50 10.83
N ARG A 10 1.25 -13.32 11.35
CA ARG A 10 0.41 -12.13 11.09
C ARG A 10 0.78 -11.58 9.71
N ILE A 11 -0.20 -11.48 8.81
CA ILE A 11 -0.03 -10.92 7.46
C ILE A 11 0.46 -9.46 7.56
N PHE A 12 -0.04 -8.70 8.52
CA PHE A 12 0.40 -7.33 8.83
C PHE A 12 1.17 -7.29 10.15
N ALA A 13 2.25 -6.50 10.20
CA ALA A 13 3.10 -6.35 11.40
C ALA A 13 2.32 -5.74 12.58
N ASN A 14 1.54 -4.69 12.33
CA ASN A 14 0.74 -4.01 13.34
C ASN A 14 -0.54 -3.36 12.74
N LYS A 15 -1.31 -2.65 13.58
CA LYS A 15 -2.53 -1.92 13.18
C LYS A 15 -2.23 -0.83 12.15
N MET A 16 -1.16 -0.06 12.36
CA MET A 16 -0.73 1.01 11.44
C MET A 16 -0.42 0.48 10.02
N GLN A 17 0.19 -0.70 9.88
CA GLN A 17 0.46 -1.31 8.57
C GLN A 17 -0.84 -1.64 7.85
N ARG A 18 -1.83 -2.16 8.59
CA ARG A 18 -3.16 -2.47 8.05
C ARG A 18 -3.87 -1.19 7.61
N ASP A 19 -3.82 -0.14 8.43
CA ASP A 19 -4.50 1.13 8.15
C ASP A 19 -3.91 1.80 6.89
N ILE A 20 -2.57 1.84 6.77
CA ILE A 20 -1.89 2.33 5.56
C ILE A 20 -2.23 1.45 4.35
N PHE A 21 -2.21 0.13 4.50
CA PHE A 21 -2.56 -0.77 3.39
C PHE A 21 -4.00 -0.57 2.90
N LEU A 22 -4.96 -0.43 3.83
CA LEU A 22 -6.36 -0.17 3.50
C LEU A 22 -6.53 1.21 2.85
N LEU A 23 -5.81 2.23 3.33
CA LEU A 23 -5.81 3.55 2.71
C LEU A 23 -5.31 3.48 1.27
N VAL A 24 -4.19 2.80 1.02
CA VAL A 24 -3.65 2.63 -0.33
C VAL A 24 -4.62 1.84 -1.21
N PHE A 25 -5.26 0.80 -0.68
CA PHE A 25 -6.28 0.05 -1.40
C PHE A 25 -7.44 0.93 -1.84
N LEU A 26 -8.06 1.67 -0.90
CA LEU A 26 -9.17 2.57 -1.20
C LEU A 26 -8.74 3.70 -2.15
N ALA A 27 -7.55 4.26 -1.94
CA ALA A 27 -6.98 5.28 -2.81
C ALA A 27 -6.70 4.76 -4.24
N SER A 28 -6.44 3.46 -4.42
CA SER A 28 -6.24 2.87 -5.75
C SER A 28 -7.54 2.62 -6.52
N LEU A 29 -8.68 2.49 -5.83
CA LEU A 29 -9.98 2.31 -6.46
C LEU A 29 -10.46 3.59 -7.15
N LEU A 30 -10.19 4.75 -6.55
CA LEU A 30 -10.66 6.03 -7.07
C LEU A 30 -10.11 6.33 -8.49
N PRO A 31 -8.80 6.23 -8.78
CA PRO A 31 -8.28 6.34 -10.13
C PRO A 31 -8.85 5.29 -11.09
N ALA A 32 -9.08 4.04 -10.63
CA ALA A 32 -9.66 3.01 -11.49
C ALA A 32 -11.09 3.36 -11.93
N ILE A 33 -11.90 3.91 -11.03
CA ILE A 33 -13.24 4.41 -11.32
C ILE A 33 -13.18 5.61 -12.27
N ILE A 34 -12.29 6.57 -12.02
CA ILE A 34 -12.11 7.75 -12.88
C ILE A 34 -11.71 7.31 -14.30
N VAL A 35 -10.72 6.43 -14.44
CA VAL A 35 -10.28 5.91 -15.74
C VAL A 35 -11.42 5.19 -16.46
N ALA A 36 -12.23 4.39 -15.75
CA ALA A 36 -13.39 3.74 -16.33
C ALA A 36 -14.39 4.77 -16.88
N ILE A 37 -14.76 5.79 -16.08
CA ILE A 37 -15.68 6.85 -16.49
C ILE A 37 -15.13 7.62 -17.69
N CYS A 38 -13.85 8.00 -17.66
CA CYS A 38 -13.19 8.72 -18.75
C CYS A 38 -13.18 7.91 -20.05
N LEU A 39 -12.89 6.60 -19.98
CA LEU A 39 -12.91 5.73 -21.15
C LEU A 39 -14.32 5.57 -21.72
N TYR A 40 -15.34 5.41 -20.87
CA TYR A 40 -16.73 5.36 -21.33
C TYR A 40 -17.14 6.66 -22.02
N TYR A 41 -16.82 7.80 -21.41
CA TYR A 41 -17.11 9.10 -22.00
C TYR A 41 -16.38 9.30 -23.33
N LEU A 42 -15.13 8.88 -23.42
CA LEU A 42 -14.33 8.95 -24.64
C LEU A 42 -14.92 8.10 -25.77
N ILE A 43 -15.27 6.83 -25.48
CA ILE A 43 -15.90 5.94 -26.47
C ILE A 43 -17.20 6.55 -26.98
N PHE A 44 -18.03 7.07 -26.07
CA PHE A 44 -19.30 7.69 -26.43
C PHE A 44 -19.10 8.96 -27.27
N SER A 45 -18.24 9.88 -26.82
CA SER A 45 -17.96 11.15 -27.49
C SER A 45 -17.39 10.96 -28.89
N VAL A 46 -16.38 10.10 -29.04
CA VAL A 46 -15.76 9.81 -30.34
C VAL A 46 -16.76 9.14 -31.28
N THR A 47 -17.49 8.13 -30.79
CA THR A 47 -18.40 7.37 -31.67
C THR A 47 -19.63 8.17 -32.06
N ALA A 48 -20.19 8.98 -31.14
CA ALA A 48 -21.32 9.87 -31.44
C ALA A 48 -20.93 10.95 -32.47
N SER A 49 -19.68 11.42 -32.47
CA SER A 49 -19.21 12.39 -33.47
C SER A 49 -19.06 11.80 -34.88
N GLN A 50 -18.86 10.48 -34.99
CA GLN A 50 -18.69 9.79 -36.27
C GLN A 50 -19.99 9.19 -36.82
N LEU A 51 -20.96 8.91 -35.95
CA LEU A 51 -22.21 8.25 -36.31
C LEU A 51 -23.39 9.19 -36.07
N GLY A 52 -23.81 9.89 -37.13
CA GLY A 52 -24.99 10.77 -37.11
C GLY A 52 -26.34 10.04 -37.02
N PHE A 53 -26.35 8.71 -36.88
CA PHE A 53 -27.55 7.86 -36.92
C PHE A 53 -27.63 6.91 -35.70
N PRO A 54 -28.81 6.79 -35.06
CA PRO A 54 -29.02 5.97 -33.85
C PRO A 54 -28.69 4.48 -34.03
N GLU A 55 -28.91 3.90 -35.20
CA GLU A 55 -28.73 2.45 -35.43
C GLU A 55 -27.26 2.05 -35.44
N ALA A 56 -26.38 2.90 -35.97
CA ALA A 56 -24.94 2.64 -36.02
C ALA A 56 -24.29 2.75 -34.63
N ILE A 57 -24.85 3.58 -33.75
CA ILE A 57 -24.47 3.72 -32.34
C ILE A 57 -24.68 2.39 -31.61
N ALA A 58 -25.84 1.76 -31.76
CA ALA A 58 -26.13 0.47 -31.13
C ALA A 58 -25.19 -0.65 -31.62
N TYR A 59 -24.90 -0.69 -32.92
CA TYR A 59 -24.07 -1.74 -33.52
C TYR A 59 -22.58 -1.61 -33.18
N ASN A 60 -22.05 -0.39 -32.99
CA ASN A 60 -20.61 -0.16 -32.80
C ASN A 60 -20.22 0.18 -31.36
N ILE A 61 -21.03 0.95 -30.63
CA ILE A 61 -20.69 1.41 -29.26
C ILE A 61 -20.79 0.27 -28.27
N ILE A 62 -21.87 -0.51 -28.32
CA ILE A 62 -22.11 -1.61 -27.37
C ILE A 62 -20.95 -2.64 -27.39
N PRO A 63 -20.49 -3.16 -28.55
CA PRO A 63 -19.37 -4.10 -28.55
C PRO A 63 -18.03 -3.46 -28.16
N ALA A 64 -17.80 -2.19 -28.53
CA ALA A 64 -16.58 -1.47 -28.13
C ALA A 64 -16.54 -1.27 -26.61
N ALA A 65 -17.63 -0.78 -26.01
CA ALA A 65 -17.79 -0.63 -24.57
C ALA A 65 -17.57 -1.97 -23.86
N ARG A 66 -18.20 -3.05 -24.33
CA ARG A 66 -18.06 -4.40 -23.76
C ARG A 66 -16.61 -4.88 -23.77
N LYS A 67 -15.87 -4.69 -24.87
CA LYS A 67 -14.44 -5.04 -24.96
C LYS A 67 -13.62 -4.25 -23.92
N VAL A 68 -13.85 -2.95 -23.81
CA VAL A 68 -13.16 -2.11 -22.82
C VAL A 68 -13.51 -2.51 -21.40
N THR A 69 -14.77 -2.83 -21.10
CA THR A 69 -15.18 -3.35 -19.79
C THR A 69 -14.42 -4.62 -19.43
N ILE A 70 -14.32 -5.59 -20.35
CA ILE A 70 -13.61 -6.85 -20.11
C ILE A 70 -12.13 -6.58 -19.84
N ILE A 71 -11.50 -5.71 -20.66
CA ILE A 71 -10.09 -5.34 -20.47
C ILE A 71 -9.89 -4.67 -19.10
N LEU A 72 -10.74 -3.72 -18.72
CA LEU A 72 -10.67 -3.06 -17.41
C LEU A 72 -10.90 -4.04 -16.26
N LEU A 73 -11.85 -4.96 -16.40
CA LEU A 73 -12.19 -5.93 -15.35
C LEU A 73 -11.04 -6.92 -15.10
N VAL A 74 -10.20 -7.19 -16.11
CA VAL A 74 -8.99 -8.01 -15.95
C VAL A 74 -7.78 -7.17 -15.52
N THR A 75 -7.55 -6.02 -16.15
CA THR A 75 -6.32 -5.23 -15.95
C THR A 75 -6.34 -4.41 -14.66
N ALA A 76 -7.50 -3.85 -14.26
CA ALA A 76 -7.57 -3.04 -13.05
C ALA A 76 -7.25 -3.84 -11.78
N PRO A 77 -7.80 -5.05 -11.54
CA PRO A 77 -7.41 -5.87 -10.40
C PRO A 77 -5.93 -6.24 -10.40
N VAL A 78 -5.34 -6.53 -11.56
CA VAL A 78 -3.91 -6.82 -11.70
C VAL A 78 -3.06 -5.61 -11.30
N CYS A 79 -3.40 -4.42 -11.81
CA CYS A 79 -2.73 -3.18 -11.44
C CYS A 79 -2.84 -2.87 -9.94
N ILE A 80 -4.05 -2.98 -9.38
CA ILE A 80 -4.30 -2.80 -7.94
C ILE A 80 -3.45 -3.79 -7.14
N LEU A 81 -3.44 -5.07 -7.52
CA LEU A 81 -2.67 -6.10 -6.83
C LEU A 81 -1.17 -5.79 -6.85
N LEU A 82 -0.62 -5.33 -7.98
CA LEU A 82 0.78 -4.89 -8.05
C LEU A 82 1.04 -3.70 -7.11
N ILE A 83 0.19 -2.68 -7.12
CA ILE A 83 0.28 -1.53 -6.21
C ILE A 83 0.29 -1.99 -4.74
N LEU A 84 -0.62 -2.91 -4.38
CA LEU A 84 -0.71 -3.45 -3.03
C LEU A 84 0.53 -4.26 -2.63
N ILE A 85 1.13 -5.03 -3.54
CA ILE A 85 2.40 -5.74 -3.28
C ILE A 85 3.52 -4.73 -2.98
N PHE A 86 3.63 -3.66 -3.77
CA PHE A 86 4.63 -2.62 -3.54
C PHE A 86 4.39 -1.87 -2.23
N ALA A 87 3.14 -1.46 -1.97
CA ALA A 87 2.75 -0.80 -0.74
C ALA A 87 3.05 -1.67 0.48
N TYR A 88 2.72 -2.96 0.43
CA TYR A 88 3.03 -3.91 1.49
C TYR A 88 4.54 -3.99 1.76
N LYS A 89 5.36 -4.16 0.71
CA LYS A 89 6.81 -4.24 0.83
C LYS A 89 7.42 -2.97 1.41
N ILE A 90 6.97 -1.80 0.96
CA ILE A 90 7.46 -0.50 1.44
C ILE A 90 7.08 -0.31 2.92
N THR A 91 5.80 -0.50 3.24
CA THR A 91 5.30 -0.26 4.59
C THR A 91 5.90 -1.24 5.61
N HIS A 92 6.15 -2.50 5.23
CA HIS A 92 6.80 -3.46 6.11
C HIS A 92 8.23 -3.06 6.49
N LYS A 93 8.98 -2.44 5.56
CA LYS A 93 10.34 -1.91 5.81
C LYS A 93 10.36 -0.65 6.69
N ILE A 94 9.21 -0.03 6.93
CA ILE A 94 9.09 1.18 7.76
C ILE A 94 8.55 0.79 9.14
N ILE A 95 7.41 0.11 9.16
CA ILE A 95 6.69 -0.12 10.40
C ILE A 95 7.37 -1.14 11.32
N GLY A 96 7.95 -2.19 10.72
CA GLY A 96 8.71 -3.20 11.49
C GLY A 96 9.83 -2.59 12.34
N PRO A 97 10.75 -1.80 11.76
CA PRO A 97 11.78 -1.12 12.53
C PRO A 97 11.23 -0.04 13.46
N PHE A 98 10.17 0.68 13.08
CA PHE A 98 9.55 1.69 13.94
C PHE A 98 9.06 1.10 15.27
N ASP A 99 8.25 0.03 15.23
CA ASP A 99 7.75 -0.63 16.44
C ASP A 99 8.89 -1.14 17.33
N ARG A 100 9.98 -1.62 16.71
CA ARG A 100 11.17 -2.06 17.43
C ARG A 100 11.86 -0.90 18.14
N ILE A 101 12.04 0.23 17.46
CA ILE A 101 12.69 1.42 18.01
C ILE A 101 11.91 1.94 19.22
N VAL A 102 10.58 2.07 19.10
CA VAL A 102 9.72 2.51 20.21
C VAL A 102 9.85 1.59 21.41
N ARG A 103 9.74 0.27 21.20
CA ARG A 103 9.89 -0.70 22.28
C ARG A 103 11.27 -0.65 22.94
N ASP A 104 12.33 -0.54 22.15
CA ASP A 104 13.69 -0.51 22.68
C ASP A 104 13.98 0.81 23.45
N LEU A 105 13.39 1.93 23.02
CA LEU A 105 13.40 3.20 23.76
C LEU A 105 12.66 3.08 25.10
N ASP A 106 11.45 2.49 25.10
CA ASP A 106 10.68 2.29 26.33
C ASP A 106 11.46 1.49 27.37
N GLU A 107 12.19 0.44 26.95
CA GLU A 107 13.01 -0.37 27.85
C GLU A 107 14.22 0.41 28.40
N HIS A 108 14.82 1.32 27.63
CA HIS A 108 15.86 2.23 28.15
C HIS A 108 15.30 3.22 29.17
N ILE A 109 14.15 3.83 28.88
CA ILE A 109 13.48 4.76 29.80
C ILE A 109 13.16 4.09 31.13
N LYS A 110 12.82 2.78 31.10
CA LYS A 110 12.56 1.97 32.30
C LYS A 110 13.84 1.48 33.00
N GLY A 111 15.03 1.79 32.50
CA GLY A 111 16.31 1.30 33.03
C GLY A 111 16.52 -0.21 32.87
N ARG A 112 15.78 -0.87 31.98
CA ARG A 112 15.84 -2.34 31.79
C ARG A 112 16.78 -2.77 30.68
N LYS A 113 17.33 -1.80 29.93
CA LYS A 113 18.21 -2.05 28.80
C LYS A 113 19.29 -0.98 28.73
N GLU A 114 20.55 -1.41 28.71
CA GLU A 114 21.72 -0.54 28.53
C GLU A 114 22.34 -0.67 27.13
N GLU A 115 21.96 -1.70 26.38
CA GLU A 115 22.48 -1.96 25.04
C GLU A 115 21.88 -1.01 24.01
N CYS A 116 22.71 -0.54 23.06
CA CYS A 116 22.27 0.28 21.93
C CYS A 116 21.06 -0.31 21.18
N ILE A 117 20.22 0.57 20.64
CA ILE A 117 19.10 0.19 19.78
C ILE A 117 19.63 -0.36 18.46
N ALA A 118 19.23 -1.58 18.11
CA ALA A 118 19.72 -2.29 16.93
C ALA A 118 18.62 -2.47 15.87
N ILE A 119 18.86 -1.93 14.68
CA ILE A 119 18.03 -2.11 13.48
C ILE A 119 18.85 -2.65 12.31
N ARG A 120 18.19 -3.21 11.29
CA ARG A 120 18.90 -3.78 10.14
C ARG A 120 19.43 -2.63 9.28
N LYS A 121 20.60 -2.81 8.65
CA LYS A 121 21.19 -1.79 7.75
C LYS A 121 20.27 -1.40 6.59
N ALA A 122 19.42 -2.32 6.13
CA ALA A 122 18.45 -2.08 5.05
C ALA A 122 17.17 -1.34 5.50
N ASP A 123 16.99 -1.11 6.81
CA ASP A 123 15.84 -0.40 7.35
C ASP A 123 16.04 1.11 7.17
N LYS A 124 14.98 1.84 6.79
CA LYS A 124 15.06 3.27 6.48
C LYS A 124 15.42 4.16 7.70
N PHE A 125 15.34 3.62 8.91
CA PHE A 125 15.55 4.37 10.15
C PHE A 125 16.99 4.40 10.64
N TRP A 126 17.95 3.83 9.90
CA TRP A 126 19.36 3.76 10.34
C TRP A 126 19.93 5.11 10.83
N PRO A 127 19.75 6.23 10.10
CA PRO A 127 20.26 7.53 10.55
C PRO A 127 19.62 8.02 11.86
N LEU A 128 18.34 7.71 12.08
CA LEU A 128 17.62 8.09 13.30
C LEU A 128 18.15 7.30 14.49
N VAL A 129 18.26 5.97 14.34
CA VAL A 129 18.76 5.09 15.40
C VAL A 129 20.19 5.42 15.78
N TYR A 130 21.03 5.75 14.80
CA TYR A 130 22.40 6.20 15.06
C TYR A 130 22.44 7.46 15.96
N ARG A 131 21.57 8.44 15.69
CA ARG A 131 21.48 9.67 16.50
C ARG A 131 20.91 9.40 17.90
N ILE A 132 19.92 8.51 18.00
CA ILE A 132 19.35 8.10 19.29
C ILE A 132 20.42 7.42 20.15
N ASN A 133 21.18 6.47 19.60
CA ASN A 133 22.25 5.80 20.35
C ASN A 133 23.32 6.80 20.81
N LYS A 134 23.72 7.77 19.97
CA LYS A 134 24.61 8.85 20.38
C LYS A 134 24.08 9.70 21.55
N LEU A 135 22.77 9.88 21.65
CA LEU A 135 22.16 10.59 22.77
C LEU A 135 22.15 9.72 24.04
N LEU A 136 21.79 8.45 23.90
CA LEU A 136 21.80 7.49 25.01
C LEU A 136 23.20 7.34 25.61
N ASP A 137 24.25 7.31 24.77
CA ASP A 137 25.64 7.24 25.22
C ASP A 137 26.08 8.47 26.02
N LYS A 138 25.43 9.64 25.82
CA LYS A 138 25.70 10.86 26.60
C LYS A 138 24.95 10.93 27.92
N LEU A 139 23.90 10.13 28.08
CA LEU A 139 23.06 10.09 29.28
C LEU A 139 23.54 9.03 30.29
N LYS A 140 24.46 8.16 29.87
CA LYS A 140 25.25 7.29 30.74
C LYS A 140 26.38 8.08 31.38
#